data_AF-A0A661ICP2-F1
#
_entry.id   AF-A0A661ICP2-F1
#
_cell.length_a   1.000
_cell.length_b   1.000
_cell.length_c   1.000
_cell.angle_alpha   90.00
_cell.angle_beta   90.00
_cell.angle_gamma   90.00
#
_symmetry.space_group_name_H-M   'P 1'
#
loop_
_entity.id
_entity.type
_entity.pdbx_description
1 polymer ?
#
loop_
_entity_poly.entity_id
_entity_poly.type
_entity_poly.pdbx_seq_one_letter_code
_entity_poly.pdbx_strand_id
1 'polypeptide(L)' 'MTRVGYYPGCSLEGSAREYDESARAVCEALGVELVEL' A
#
# COMPACT_ATOMS: atom_id res chain seq x y z
N MET A 1 -13.82 -7.39 5.19
CA MET A 1 -12.76 -6.53 4.63
C MET A 1 -11.86 -6.14 5.79
N THR A 2 -10.59 -6.49 5.74
CA THR A 2 -9.62 -6.26 6.84
C THR A 2 -8.93 -4.93 6.61
N ARG A 3 -8.92 -4.05 7.62
CA ARG A 3 -8.28 -2.72 7.53
C ARG A 3 -6.91 -2.76 8.21
N VAL A 4 -5.88 -2.30 7.51
CA VAL A 4 -4.49 -2.36 7.98
C VAL A 4 -3.86 -0.98 7.81
N GLY A 5 -3.17 -0.50 8.87
CA GLY A 5 -2.38 0.73 8.78
C GLY A 5 -1.20 0.54 7.82
N TYR A 6 -1.04 1.46 6.89
CA TYR A 6 -0.03 1.44 5.84
C TYR A 6 0.87 2.66 5.95
N TYR A 7 2.17 2.43 6.14
CA TYR A 7 3.18 3.49 6.19
C TYR A 7 4.10 3.35 4.98
N PRO A 8 3.89 4.15 3.92
CA PRO A 8 4.74 4.08 2.72
C PRO A 8 6.15 4.62 3.00
N GLY A 9 6.26 5.68 3.80
CA GLY A 9 7.52 6.40 3.96
C GLY A 9 8.04 6.97 2.64
N CYS A 10 9.23 7.59 2.67
CA CYS A 10 9.72 8.38 1.52
C CYS A 10 10.11 7.55 0.29
N SER A 11 10.55 6.31 0.46
CA SER A 11 11.04 5.49 -0.66
C SER A 11 9.91 5.08 -1.60
N LEU A 12 8.78 4.64 -1.03
CA LEU A 12 7.59 4.20 -1.75
C LEU A 12 6.86 5.37 -2.43
N GLU A 13 7.12 6.61 -2.01
CA GLU A 13 6.64 7.81 -2.71
C GLU A 13 7.59 8.25 -3.84
N GLY A 14 8.86 7.82 -3.79
CA GLY A 14 9.93 8.27 -4.69
C GLY A 14 10.49 7.15 -5.56
N SER A 15 11.68 6.66 -5.21
CA SER A 15 12.45 5.71 -6.02
C SER A 15 11.81 4.32 -6.15
N ALA A 16 10.86 3.99 -5.28
CA ALA A 16 10.17 2.70 -5.26
C ALA A 16 8.64 2.85 -5.43
N ARG A 17 8.17 3.89 -6.13
CA ARG A 17 6.74 4.12 -6.39
C ARG A 17 6.01 2.91 -6.97
N GLU A 18 6.66 2.17 -7.85
CA GLU A 18 6.10 0.96 -8.47
C GLU A 18 5.77 -0.13 -7.43
N TYR A 19 6.52 -0.17 -6.32
CA TYR A 19 6.24 -1.09 -5.21
C TYR A 19 4.99 -0.66 -4.44
N ASP A 20 4.75 0.64 -4.23
CA ASP A 20 3.54 1.16 -3.56
C ASP A 20 2.29 0.78 -4.37
N GLU A 21 2.33 1.06 -5.66
CA GLU A 21 1.26 0.73 -6.60
C GLU A 21 0.98 -0.79 -6.60
N SER A 22 2.04 -1.61 -6.65
CA SER A 22 1.90 -3.07 -6.61
C SER A 22 1.29 -3.57 -5.31
N ALA A 23 1.71 -3.01 -4.16
CA ALA A 23 1.24 -3.41 -2.85
C ALA A 23 -0.24 -3.07 -2.67
N ARG A 24 -0.65 -1.87 -3.09
CA ARG A 24 -2.05 -1.43 -3.05
C ARG A 24 -2.94 -2.32 -3.92
N ALA A 25 -2.53 -2.61 -5.15
CA ALA A 25 -3.30 -3.47 -6.05
C ALA A 25 -3.47 -4.91 -5.52
N VAL A 26 -2.40 -5.50 -4.96
CA VAL A 26 -2.46 -6.84 -4.36
C VAL A 26 -3.36 -6.85 -3.13
N CYS A 27 -3.25 -5.85 -2.25
CA CYS A 27 -4.11 -5.76 -1.08
C CYS A 27 -5.59 -5.59 -1.45
N GLU A 28 -5.90 -4.77 -2.44
CA GLU A 28 -7.26 -4.63 -2.97
C GLU A 28 -7.81 -5.97 -3.47
N ALA A 29 -7.03 -6.70 -4.28
CA ALA A 29 -7.41 -8.02 -4.80
C ALA A 29 -7.64 -9.06 -3.68
N LEU A 30 -6.97 -8.89 -2.53
CA LEU A 30 -7.13 -9.74 -1.35
C LEU A 30 -8.25 -9.26 -0.40
N GLY A 31 -8.94 -8.16 -0.70
CA GLY A 31 -9.97 -7.60 0.18
C GLY A 31 -9.39 -6.96 1.45
N VAL A 32 -8.17 -6.44 1.37
CA VAL A 32 -7.47 -5.68 2.41
C VAL A 32 -7.49 -4.20 2.04
N GLU A 33 -7.99 -3.37 2.96
CA GLU A 33 -7.93 -1.92 2.83
C GLU A 33 -6.67 -1.41 3.52
N LEU A 34 -5.75 -0.83 2.74
CA LEU A 34 -4.59 -0.12 3.25
C LEU A 34 -4.98 1.31 3.62
N VAL A 35 -4.87 1.66 4.90
CA VAL A 35 -5.20 2.99 5.43
C VAL A 35 -3.90 3.69 5.78
N GLU A 36 -3.61 4.80 5.11
CA GLU A 36 -2.41 5.58 5.40
C GLU A 36 -2.43 6.13 6.83
N LEU A 37 -1.31 6.00 7.54
CA LEU A 37 -1.15 6.42 8.95
C LEU A 37 -0.89 7.92 9.10
#